data_AF-T0S3Z3-F1
#
_entry.id   AF-T0S3Z3-F1
#
_cell.length_a   1.000
_cell.length_b   1.000
_cell.length_c   1.000
_cell.angle_alpha   90.00
_cell.angle_beta   90.00
_cell.angle_gamma   90.00
#
_symmetry.space_group_name_H-M   'P 1'
#
loop_
_entity.id
_entity.type
_entity.pdbx_description
1 polymer ?
#
loop_
_entity_poly.entity_id
_entity_poly.type
_entity_poly.pdbx_seq_one_letter_code
_entity_poly.pdbx_strand_id
1 'polypeptide(L)' 'MKSADKSVWTGYAHLAISVGSKEKVDELCQRFLADGFEVKSGPRTTGDGYYEAVILDPEENEIEITI' A
#
# COMPACT_ATOMS: atom_id res chain seq x y z
N MET A 1 12.99 -18.29 -7.49
CA MET A 1 12.90 -18.37 -6.02
C MET A 1 11.47 -18.02 -5.66
N LYS A 2 10.66 -18.95 -5.16
CA LYS A 2 9.28 -18.64 -4.75
C LYS A 2 9.38 -17.84 -3.45
N SER A 3 8.86 -16.61 -3.44
CA SER A 3 8.75 -15.79 -2.24
C SER A 3 8.04 -16.60 -1.15
N ALA A 4 8.63 -16.63 0.05
CA ALA A 4 8.01 -17.28 1.19
C ALA A 4 6.65 -16.62 1.46
N ASP A 5 5.61 -17.42 1.64
CA ASP A 5 4.27 -16.93 1.98
C ASP A 5 4.35 -16.20 3.33
N LYS A 6 4.20 -14.86 3.31
CA LYS A 6 4.38 -14.02 4.50
C LYS A 6 3.26 -14.39 5.47
N SER A 7 3.60 -15.10 6.54
CA SER A 7 2.63 -15.56 7.54
C SER A 7 1.99 -14.33 8.20
N VAL A 8 0.66 -14.25 8.18
CA VAL A 8 -0.10 -13.19 8.85
C VAL A 8 -0.16 -13.51 10.35
N TRP A 9 0.32 -12.59 11.17
CA TRP A 9 0.31 -12.71 12.63
C TRP A 9 -0.78 -11.84 13.24
N THR A 10 -1.28 -12.23 14.42
CA THR A 10 -2.17 -11.39 15.21
C THR A 10 -1.39 -10.23 15.84
N GLY A 11 -1.91 -9.01 15.75
CA GLY A 11 -1.27 -7.80 16.27
C GLY A 11 -1.58 -6.60 15.40
N TYR A 12 -0.72 -5.57 15.44
CA TYR A 12 -0.77 -4.48 14.46
C TYR A 12 -0.45 -5.03 13.08
N ALA A 13 -1.39 -4.85 12.14
CA ALA A 13 -1.30 -5.41 10.80
C ALA A 13 -0.65 -4.46 9.78
N HIS A 14 -1.06 -3.19 9.78
CA HIS A 14 -0.56 -2.14 8.89
C HIS A 14 -1.00 -0.76 9.42
N LEU A 15 -0.57 0.30 8.74
CA LEU A 15 -1.09 1.66 8.93
C LEU A 15 -1.75 2.15 7.63
N ALA A 16 -2.79 2.99 7.76
CA ALA A 16 -3.42 3.65 6.63
C ALA A 16 -3.30 5.18 6.76
N ILE A 17 -2.93 5.84 5.68
CA ILE A 17 -2.76 7.30 5.60
C ILE A 17 -3.70 7.84 4.51
N SER A 18 -4.68 8.63 4.93
CA SER A 18 -5.60 9.33 4.03
C SER A 18 -4.92 10.58 3.44
N VAL A 19 -5.01 10.71 2.12
CA VAL A 19 -4.40 11.81 1.35
C VAL A 19 -5.43 12.67 0.61
N GLY A 20 -6.72 12.41 0.82
CA GLY A 20 -7.83 13.31 0.51
C GLY A 20 -8.36 13.27 -0.93
N SER A 21 -7.73 12.54 -1.85
CA SER A 21 -8.23 12.39 -3.24
C SER A 21 -7.67 11.16 -3.96
N LYS A 22 -8.39 10.67 -4.97
CA LYS A 22 -7.95 9.55 -5.83
C LYS A 22 -6.66 9.90 -6.56
N GLU A 23 -6.61 11.12 -7.09
CA GLU A 23 -5.49 11.64 -7.84
C GLU A 23 -4.22 11.67 -7.00
N LYS A 24 -4.35 11.97 -5.70
CA LYS A 24 -3.20 11.95 -4.78
C LYS A 24 -2.74 10.54 -4.45
N VAL A 25 -3.66 9.58 -4.31
CA VAL A 25 -3.32 8.15 -4.17
C VAL A 25 -2.53 7.68 -5.39
N ASP A 26 -3.02 8.00 -6.60
CA ASP A 26 -2.36 7.66 -7.87
C ASP A 26 -0.96 8.29 -7.99
N GLU A 27 -0.86 9.60 -7.73
CA GLU A 27 0.40 10.35 -7.78
C GLU A 27 1.44 9.75 -6.83
N LEU A 28 1.07 9.50 -5.58
CA LEU A 28 1.98 8.95 -4.58
C LEU A 28 2.38 7.52 -4.91
N CYS A 29 1.45 6.67 -5.36
CA CYS A 29 1.78 5.31 -5.77
C CYS A 29 2.82 5.30 -6.92
N GLN A 30 2.64 6.14 -7.94
CA GLN A 30 3.60 6.26 -9.04
C GLN A 30 4.94 6.82 -8.56
N ARG A 31 4.90 7.79 -7.65
CA ARG A 31 6.11 8.38 -7.06
C ARG A 31 6.91 7.34 -6.28
N PHE A 32 6.27 6.55 -5.41
CA PHE A 32 6.93 5.51 -4.62
C PHE A 32 7.53 4.43 -5.51
N LEU A 33 6.83 4.00 -6.56
CA LEU A 33 7.38 3.08 -7.55
C LEU A 33 8.62 3.64 -8.24
N ALA A 34 8.58 4.91 -8.67
CA ALA A 34 9.70 5.58 -9.32
C ALA A 34 10.91 5.78 -8.38
N ASP A 35 10.64 5.96 -7.09
CA ASP A 35 11.67 6.10 -6.05
C ASP A 35 12.23 4.73 -5.58
N GLY A 36 11.71 3.62 -6.11
CA GLY A 36 12.24 2.27 -5.87
C GLY A 36 11.62 1.53 -4.69
N PHE A 37 10.51 2.02 -4.14
CA PHE A 37 9.73 1.30 -3.14
C PHE A 37 8.88 0.20 -3.78
N GLU A 38 8.59 -0.86 -3.02
CA GLU A 38 7.71 -1.92 -3.50
C GLU A 38 6.25 -1.48 -3.41
N VAL A 39 5.56 -1.52 -4.55
CA VAL A 39 4.11 -1.39 -4.62
C VAL A 39 3.50 -2.80 -4.61
N LYS A 40 3.10 -3.25 -3.41
CA LYS A 40 2.35 -4.51 -3.24
C LYS A 40 0.96 -4.42 -3.88
N SER A 41 0.33 -3.27 -3.64
CA SER A 41 -0.99 -2.75 -4.01
C SER A 41 -1.08 -1.63 -5.04
N GLY A 42 -1.37 -1.85 -6.33
CA GLY A 42 -1.68 -0.71 -7.21
C GLY A 42 -2.99 0.00 -6.81
N PRO A 43 -3.22 1.28 -7.22
CA PRO A 43 -4.43 2.02 -6.88
C PRO A 43 -5.70 1.31 -7.37
N ARG A 44 -6.64 1.06 -6.46
CA ARG A 44 -7.89 0.33 -6.76
C ARG A 44 -8.98 0.67 -5.75
N THR A 45 -10.23 0.34 -6.07
CA THR A 45 -11.29 0.25 -5.06
C THR A 45 -11.35 -1.16 -4.49
N THR A 46 -11.33 -1.28 -3.16
CA THR A 46 -11.47 -2.54 -2.42
C THR A 46 -12.93 -2.98 -2.28
N GLY A 47 -13.13 -4.22 -1.82
CA GLY A 47 -14.47 -4.79 -1.60
C GLY A 47 -15.29 -4.09 -0.49
N ASP A 48 -14.62 -3.39 0.42
CA ASP A 48 -15.22 -2.59 1.49
C ASP A 48 -15.35 -1.09 1.14
N GLY A 49 -14.93 -0.68 -0.06
CA GLY A 49 -15.26 0.62 -0.64
C GLY A 49 -14.19 1.70 -0.52
N TYR A 50 -13.01 1.39 0.01
CA TYR A 50 -11.88 2.32 0.01
C TYR A 50 -11.24 2.38 -1.38
N TYR A 51 -10.79 3.57 -1.77
CA TYR A 51 -9.86 3.69 -2.87
C TYR A 51 -8.46 3.84 -2.30
N GLU A 52 -7.60 2.89 -2.59
CA GLU A 52 -6.32 2.74 -1.92
C GLU A 52 -5.22 2.24 -2.86
N ALA A 53 -3.97 2.48 -2.46
CA ALA A 53 -2.79 1.73 -2.90
C ALA A 53 -2.06 1.17 -1.66
N VAL A 54 -1.29 0.09 -1.82
CA VAL A 54 -0.49 -0.51 -0.72
C VAL A 54 0.98 -0.50 -1.12
N ILE A 55 1.80 0.16 -0.33
CA ILE A 55 3.25 0.16 -0.48
C ILE A 55 3.91 -0.60 0.68
N LEU A 56 5.16 -1.00 0.49
CA LEU A 56 6.04 -1.43 1.57
C LEU A 56 7.04 -0.34 1.90
N ASP A 57 7.22 -0.08 3.19
CA ASP A 57 8.34 0.71 3.68
C ASP A 57 9.67 -0.08 3.58
N PRO A 58 10.84 0.52 3.89
CA PRO A 58 12.13 -0.17 3.80
C PRO A 58 12.29 -1.39 4.71
N GLU A 59 11.45 -1.53 5.75
CA GLU A 59 11.42 -2.68 6.67
C GLU A 59 10.31 -3.68 6.32
N GLU A 60 9.70 -3.51 5.14
CA GLU A 60 8.60 -4.31 4.60
C GLU A 60 7.29 -4.22 5.41
N ASN A 61 7.08 -3.12 6.14
CA ASN A 61 5.79 -2.82 6.76
C ASN A 61 4.80 -2.34 5.71
N GLU A 62 3.54 -2.76 5.83
CA GLU A 62 2.49 -2.37 4.89
C GLU A 62 1.91 -1.01 5.25
N ILE A 63 1.82 -0.14 4.25
CA ILE A 63 1.19 1.17 4.36
C ILE A 63 0.13 1.29 3.25
N GLU A 64 -1.12 1.47 3.67
CA GLU A 64 -2.22 1.84 2.80
C GLU A 64 -2.24 3.36 2.60
N ILE A 65 -2.29 3.80 1.34
CA ILE A 65 -2.49 5.19 0.95
C ILE A 65 -3.94 5.30 0.48
N THR A 66 -4.77 6.00 1.24
CA THR A 66 -6.23 6.04 1.04
C THR A 66 -6.73 7.45 0.74
N ILE A 67 -8.02 7.59 0.42
CA ILE A 67 -8.69 8.90 0.34
C ILE A 67 -9.05 9.37 1.74
#